data_AF-A0A971NZD2-F1
#
_entry.id   AF-A0A971NZD2-F1
#
_cell.length_a   1.000
_cell.length_b   1.000
_cell.length_c   1.000
_cell.angle_alpha   90.00
_cell.angle_beta   90.00
_cell.angle_gamma   90.00
#
_symmetry.space_group_name_H-M   'P 1'
#
loop_
_entity.id
_entity.type
_entity.pdbx_description
1 polymer ?
#
loop_
_entity_poly.entity_id
_entity_poly.type
_entity_poly.pdbx_seq_one_letter_code
_entity_poly.pdbx_strand_id
1 'polypeptide(L)'
;MAQIGRPKGGKNRRWEQEEKLRIVRRYFEEQIGKDMLAREENISGGMLHRWIQKYIEQGEDGLENRKKTGNHFSALHTSKNLSEEERLRLTVAKQHVEIARLKNGYTAEGSGTGKVFVTLSGVSIKSSKN
;
A
#
# COMPACT_ATOMS: atom_id res chain seq x y z
N MET A 1 -13.61 -2.24 -35.68
CA MET A 1 -12.32 -2.81 -35.23
C MET A 1 -12.51 -3.29 -33.80
N ALA A 2 -12.38 -4.59 -33.53
CA ALA A 2 -12.52 -5.14 -32.18
C ALA A 2 -11.33 -4.70 -31.31
N GLN A 3 -11.59 -4.11 -30.15
CA GLN A 3 -10.53 -3.78 -29.19
C GLN A 3 -9.99 -5.09 -28.60
N ILE A 4 -8.82 -5.52 -29.09
CA ILE A 4 -8.08 -6.64 -28.52
C ILE A 4 -7.66 -6.23 -27.10
N GLY A 5 -8.16 -6.97 -26.10
CA GLY A 5 -7.76 -6.79 -24.71
C GLY A 5 -6.26 -7.00 -24.53
N ARG A 6 -5.67 -6.34 -23.51
CA ARG A 6 -4.24 -6.44 -23.22
C ARG A 6 -3.81 -7.91 -23.05
N PRO A 7 -2.76 -8.40 -23.73
CA PRO A 7 -2.30 -9.77 -23.61
C PRO A 7 -1.84 -10.09 -22.18
N LYS A 8 -2.14 -11.32 -21.71
CA LYS A 8 -1.74 -11.79 -20.38
C LYS A 8 -0.22 -11.93 -20.29
N GLY A 9 0.36 -11.57 -19.15
CA GLY A 9 1.78 -11.80 -18.84
C GLY A 9 2.76 -10.66 -19.17
N GLY A 10 2.29 -9.49 -19.61
CA GLY A 10 3.15 -8.33 -19.86
C GLY A 10 3.59 -7.59 -18.58
N LYS A 11 4.80 -7.01 -18.60
CA LYS A 11 5.25 -6.08 -17.55
C LYS A 11 4.34 -4.84 -17.53
N ASN A 12 4.00 -4.35 -16.35
CA ASN A 12 3.26 -3.09 -16.21
C ASN A 12 4.18 -1.91 -16.55
N ARG A 13 3.70 -1.01 -17.42
CA ARG A 13 4.37 0.27 -17.67
C ARG A 13 4.50 1.03 -16.35
N ARG A 14 5.70 1.52 -16.06
CA ARG A 14 5.95 2.49 -15.00
C ARG A 14 5.74 3.88 -15.59
N TRP A 15 5.12 4.76 -14.82
CA TRP A 15 4.84 6.14 -15.21
C TRP A 15 5.67 7.05 -14.31
N GLU A 16 6.53 7.85 -14.90
CA GLU A 16 7.29 8.85 -14.14
C GLU A 16 6.40 10.02 -13.75
N GLN A 17 6.77 10.74 -12.68
CA GLN A 17 5.95 11.83 -12.15
C GLN A 17 5.75 12.94 -13.19
N GLU A 18 6.81 13.29 -13.92
CA GLU A 18 6.79 14.29 -14.98
C GLU A 18 5.81 13.92 -16.10
N GLU A 19 5.77 12.65 -16.53
CA GLU A 19 4.82 12.18 -17.55
C GLU A 19 3.37 12.35 -17.08
N LYS A 20 3.07 11.96 -15.84
CA LYS A 20 1.72 12.12 -15.27
C LYS A 20 1.34 13.59 -15.20
N LEU A 21 2.27 14.42 -14.77
CA LEU A 21 2.06 15.84 -14.58
C LEU A 21 1.79 16.54 -15.92
N ARG A 22 2.53 16.19 -16.99
CA ARG A 22 2.26 16.66 -18.36
C ARG A 22 0.81 16.35 -18.77
N ILE A 23 0.38 15.11 -18.59
CA ILE A 23 -0.97 14.66 -18.99
C ILE A 23 -2.05 15.37 -18.17
N VAL A 24 -1.83 15.52 -16.87
CA VAL A 24 -2.79 16.20 -15.98
C VAL A 24 -2.89 17.69 -16.32
N ARG A 25 -1.77 18.39 -16.59
CA ARG A 25 -1.80 19.79 -17.05
C ARG A 25 -2.58 19.93 -18.36
N ARG A 26 -2.32 19.05 -19.32
CA ARG A 26 -3.02 19.02 -20.62
C ARG A 26 -4.53 18.88 -20.46
N TYR A 27 -4.99 18.10 -19.48
CA TYR A 27 -6.42 17.99 -19.13
C TYR A 27 -7.04 19.32 -18.69
N PHE A 28 -6.32 20.13 -17.91
CA PHE A 28 -6.81 21.43 -17.43
C PHE A 28 -6.67 22.54 -18.48
N GLU A 29 -5.63 22.50 -19.32
CA GLU A 29 -5.33 23.52 -20.32
C GLU A 29 -6.18 23.37 -21.59
N GLU A 30 -6.29 22.15 -22.14
CA GLU A 30 -6.91 21.94 -23.45
C GLU A 30 -8.43 21.73 -23.38
N GLN A 31 -9.03 21.66 -22.18
CA GLN A 31 -10.44 21.31 -21.92
C GLN A 31 -10.93 20.07 -22.71
N ILE A 32 -10.01 19.18 -23.08
CA ILE A 32 -10.34 17.94 -23.79
C ILE A 32 -11.04 17.00 -22.81
N GLY A 33 -12.14 16.39 -23.27
CA GLY A 33 -12.84 15.37 -22.50
C GLY A 33 -11.87 14.26 -22.05
N LYS A 34 -11.93 13.90 -20.76
CA LYS A 34 -11.06 12.89 -20.12
C LYS A 34 -10.89 11.62 -20.96
N ASP A 35 -11.97 11.12 -21.58
CA ASP A 35 -11.93 9.88 -22.36
C ASP A 35 -11.19 10.01 -23.69
N MET A 36 -11.20 11.20 -24.31
CA MET A 36 -10.42 11.49 -25.51
C MET A 36 -8.93 11.59 -25.16
N LEU A 37 -8.59 12.37 -24.13
CA LEU A 37 -7.21 12.50 -23.67
C LEU A 37 -6.62 11.14 -23.24
N ALA A 38 -7.42 10.31 -22.58
CA ALA A 38 -7.01 8.96 -22.21
C ALA A 38 -6.68 8.07 -23.42
N ARG A 39 -7.45 8.19 -24.51
CA ARG A 39 -7.18 7.46 -25.76
C ARG A 39 -5.91 7.92 -26.45
N GLU A 40 -5.68 9.23 -26.52
CA GLU A 40 -4.48 9.81 -27.13
C GLU A 40 -3.20 9.40 -26.38
N GLU A 41 -3.23 9.47 -25.05
CA GLU A 41 -2.08 9.12 -24.21
C GLU A 41 -1.96 7.60 -23.97
N ASN A 42 -2.85 6.80 -24.56
CA ASN A 42 -2.94 5.34 -24.42
C ASN A 42 -2.98 4.89 -22.94
N ILE A 43 -3.79 5.60 -22.15
CA ILE A 43 -4.04 5.31 -20.73
C ILE A 43 -5.50 4.93 -20.51
N SER A 44 -5.78 4.20 -19.44
CA SER A 44 -7.17 3.96 -19.07
C SER A 44 -7.79 5.22 -18.48
N GLY A 45 -9.05 5.50 -18.81
CA GLY A 45 -9.76 6.67 -18.26
C GLY A 45 -9.84 6.66 -16.72
N GLY A 46 -9.88 5.47 -16.10
CA GLY A 46 -9.81 5.32 -14.65
C GLY A 46 -8.43 5.67 -14.06
N MET A 47 -7.34 5.42 -14.81
CA MET A 47 -5.99 5.82 -14.40
C MET A 47 -5.85 7.34 -14.44
N LEU A 48 -6.29 7.97 -15.53
CA LEU A 48 -6.29 9.43 -15.66
C LEU A 48 -7.10 10.10 -14.56
N HIS A 49 -8.32 9.60 -14.30
CA HIS A 49 -9.17 10.11 -13.22
C HIS A 49 -8.47 10.09 -11.85
N ARG A 50 -7.77 8.99 -11.52
CA ARG A 50 -7.02 8.88 -10.26
C ARG A 50 -5.86 9.88 -10.17
N TRP A 51 -5.19 10.16 -11.28
CA TRP A 51 -4.13 11.17 -11.29
C TRP A 51 -4.68 12.58 -11.11
N ILE A 52 -5.78 12.91 -11.80
CA ILE A 52 -6.46 14.20 -11.65
C ILE A 52 -6.91 14.41 -10.20
N GLN A 53 -7.56 13.42 -9.58
CA GLN A 53 -7.98 13.52 -8.18
C GLN A 53 -6.81 13.74 -7.23
N LYS A 54 -5.73 12.97 -7.37
CA LYS A 54 -4.51 13.14 -6.57
C LYS A 54 -3.86 14.51 -6.75
N TYR A 55 -3.88 15.04 -7.97
CA TYR A 55 -3.37 16.37 -8.25
C TYR A 55 -4.22 17.46 -7.60
N ILE A 56 -5.55 17.32 -7.60
CA ILE A 56 -6.46 18.26 -6.92
C ILE A 56 -6.24 18.22 -5.40
N GLU A 57 -6.04 17.05 -4.81
CA GLU A 57 -5.88 16.89 -3.36
C GLU A 57 -4.49 17.31 -2.84
N GLN A 58 -3.43 16.98 -3.58
CA GLN A 58 -2.03 17.01 -3.08
C GLN A 58 -1.08 17.75 -4.04
N GLY A 59 -1.58 18.37 -5.11
CA GLY A 59 -0.75 19.03 -6.11
C GLY A 59 0.18 18.06 -6.85
N GLU A 60 1.35 18.57 -7.23
CA GLU A 60 2.36 17.80 -7.97
C GLU A 60 2.89 16.59 -7.17
N ASP A 61 2.97 16.71 -5.84
CA ASP A 61 3.42 15.66 -4.92
C ASP A 61 2.49 14.44 -4.93
N GLY A 62 1.19 14.66 -5.21
CA GLY A 62 0.20 13.59 -5.33
C GLY A 62 0.52 12.61 -6.48
N LEU A 63 1.25 13.06 -7.49
CA LEU A 63 1.62 12.27 -8.67
C LEU A 63 2.90 11.45 -8.48
N GLU A 64 3.64 11.68 -7.39
CA GLU A 64 4.87 10.96 -7.10
C GLU A 64 4.63 9.44 -6.94
N ASN A 65 5.58 8.64 -7.43
CA ASN A 65 5.58 7.20 -7.24
C ASN A 65 5.97 6.84 -5.81
N ARG A 66 4.99 6.81 -4.90
CA ARG A 66 5.22 6.34 -3.53
C ARG A 66 5.73 4.89 -3.53
N LYS A 67 6.86 4.66 -2.86
CA LYS A 67 7.34 3.31 -2.58
C LYS A 67 6.29 2.61 -1.72
N LYS A 68 5.88 1.41 -2.13
CA LYS A 68 5.07 0.56 -1.26
C LYS A 68 5.95 0.14 -0.09
N THR A 69 5.68 0.67 1.10
CA THR A 69 6.30 0.18 2.32
C THR A 69 5.79 -1.25 2.53
N GLY A 70 6.68 -2.23 2.42
CA GLY A 70 6.36 -3.61 2.76
C GLY A 70 6.08 -3.77 4.25
N ASN A 71 5.90 -5.01 4.70
CA ASN A 71 5.83 -5.28 6.14
C ASN A 71 7.10 -4.78 6.83
N HIS A 72 6.97 -3.90 7.82
CA HIS A 72 8.09 -3.35 8.59
C HIS A 72 9.01 -4.44 9.18
N PHE A 73 8.43 -5.60 9.52
CA PHE A 73 9.14 -6.75 10.09
C PHE A 73 9.61 -7.77 9.05
N SER A 74 9.48 -7.50 7.74
CA SER A 74 9.88 -8.46 6.70
C SER A 74 11.37 -8.78 6.75
N ALA A 75 12.20 -7.79 7.09
CA ALA A 75 13.65 -7.93 7.16
C ALA A 75 14.10 -9.04 8.12
N LEU A 76 13.32 -9.35 9.16
CA LEU A 76 13.58 -10.47 10.09
C LEU A 76 13.62 -11.85 9.39
N HIS A 77 12.99 -11.97 8.22
CA HIS A 77 12.87 -13.23 7.49
C HIS A 77 13.45 -13.17 6.07
N THR A 78 13.53 -11.99 5.46
CA THR A 78 13.96 -11.84 4.06
C THR A 78 15.40 -11.37 3.91
N SER A 79 15.97 -10.70 4.93
CA SER A 79 17.33 -10.17 4.85
C SER A 79 18.35 -11.24 5.24
N LYS A 80 19.42 -11.39 4.43
CA LYS A 80 20.55 -12.30 4.72
C LYS A 80 21.65 -11.66 5.59
N ASN A 81 21.74 -10.33 5.56
CA ASN A 81 22.83 -9.56 6.19
C ASN A 81 22.30 -8.53 7.20
N LEU A 82 21.26 -8.90 7.96
CA LEU A 82 20.73 -8.03 9.01
C LEU A 82 21.69 -8.03 10.20
N SER A 83 22.10 -6.85 10.67
CA SER A 83 22.92 -6.77 11.89
C SER A 83 22.14 -7.30 13.09
N GLU A 84 22.84 -7.89 14.06
CA GLU A 84 22.21 -8.33 15.32
C GLU A 84 21.51 -7.17 16.03
N GLU A 85 22.09 -5.97 15.99
CA GLU A 85 21.46 -4.78 16.56
C GLU A 85 20.13 -4.43 15.87
N GLU A 86 20.10 -4.44 14.53
CA GLU A 86 18.89 -4.16 13.75
C GLU A 86 17.83 -5.24 13.97
N ARG A 87 18.25 -6.50 14.02
CA ARG A 87 17.39 -7.65 14.32
C ARG A 87 16.74 -7.52 15.68
N LEU A 88 17.52 -7.13 16.70
CA LEU A 88 17.01 -6.88 18.04
C LEU A 88 16.01 -5.73 18.04
N ARG A 89 16.32 -4.59 17.41
CA ARG A 89 15.41 -3.44 17.29
C ARG A 89 14.06 -3.84 16.69
N LEU A 90 14.07 -4.57 15.57
CA LEU A 90 12.86 -5.07 14.92
C LEU A 90 12.09 -6.07 15.78
N THR A 91 12.79 -6.94 16.51
CA THR A 91 12.18 -7.95 17.39
C THR A 91 11.49 -7.31 18.58
N VAL A 92 12.17 -6.38 19.24
CA VAL A 92 11.62 -5.58 20.35
C VAL A 92 10.39 -4.80 19.89
N ALA A 93 10.47 -4.14 18.72
CA ALA A 93 9.31 -3.44 18.15
C ALA A 93 8.13 -4.39 17.87
N LYS A 94 8.39 -5.59 17.33
CA LYS A 94 7.35 -6.61 17.08
C LYS A 94 6.70 -7.09 18.38
N GLN A 95 7.50 -7.31 19.42
CA GLN A 95 7.02 -7.71 20.74
C GLN A 95 6.20 -6.61 21.41
N HIS A 96 6.61 -5.34 21.31
CA HIS A 96 5.84 -4.21 21.86
C HIS A 96 4.42 -4.13 21.27
N VAL A 97 4.28 -4.35 19.96
CA VAL A 97 2.96 -4.40 19.31
C VAL A 97 2.11 -5.54 19.87
N GLU A 98 2.68 -6.74 20.01
CA GLU A 98 1.93 -7.89 20.54
C GLU A 98 1.57 -7.70 22.03
N ILE A 99 2.48 -7.15 22.85
CA ILE A 99 2.21 -6.83 24.24
C ILE A 99 1.08 -5.80 24.35
N ALA A 100 1.14 -4.71 23.58
CA ALA A 100 0.09 -3.68 23.58
C ALA A 100 -1.27 -4.29 23.22
N ARG A 101 -1.27 -5.16 22.23
CA ARG A 101 -2.46 -5.88 21.79
C ARG A 101 -3.02 -6.81 22.88
N LEU A 102 -2.18 -7.64 23.50
CA LEU A 102 -2.59 -8.55 24.58
C LEU A 102 -3.11 -7.77 25.80
N LYS A 103 -2.47 -6.65 26.13
CA LYS A 103 -2.94 -5.73 27.19
C LYS A 103 -4.32 -5.16 26.89
N ASN A 104 -4.64 -4.93 25.63
CA ASN A 104 -5.97 -4.50 25.18
C ASN A 104 -6.98 -5.65 25.07
N GLY A 105 -6.62 -6.88 25.45
CA GLY A 105 -7.56 -8.01 25.48
C GLY A 105 -7.81 -8.65 24.11
N TYR A 106 -6.93 -8.49 23.13
CA TYR A 106 -7.08 -9.10 21.80
C TYR A 106 -6.10 -10.26 21.58
N THR A 107 -6.58 -11.40 21.08
CA THR A 107 -5.77 -12.54 20.60
C THR A 107 -5.82 -12.69 19.08
N ALA A 108 -4.81 -13.37 18.49
CA ALA A 108 -4.76 -13.65 17.06
C ALA A 108 -5.05 -15.10 16.82
N GLU A 109 -5.96 -15.35 15.90
CA GLU A 109 -6.15 -16.67 15.34
C GLU A 109 -5.90 -16.62 13.84
N GLY A 110 -5.34 -17.70 13.31
CA GLY A 110 -4.98 -17.79 11.89
C GLY A 110 -3.72 -17.01 11.50
N SER A 111 -3.40 -17.08 10.21
CA SER A 111 -2.22 -16.46 9.60
C SER A 111 -2.54 -15.91 8.20
N GLY A 112 -1.70 -15.00 7.70
CA GLY A 112 -1.89 -14.42 6.36
C GLY A 112 -3.24 -13.73 6.21
N THR A 113 -3.94 -14.03 5.12
CA THR A 113 -5.28 -13.49 4.81
C THR A 113 -6.37 -13.97 5.77
N GLY A 114 -6.16 -15.11 6.45
CA GLY A 114 -7.10 -15.65 7.44
C GLY A 114 -6.83 -15.19 8.88
N LYS A 115 -5.93 -14.22 9.08
CA LYS A 115 -5.64 -13.71 10.43
C LYS A 115 -6.80 -12.86 10.95
N VAL A 116 -7.38 -13.24 12.07
CA VAL A 116 -8.47 -12.53 12.76
C VAL A 116 -8.08 -12.13 14.19
N PHE A 117 -8.67 -11.05 14.69
CA PHE A 117 -8.47 -10.57 16.06
C PHE A 117 -9.72 -10.90 16.88
N VAL A 118 -9.56 -11.67 17.95
CA VAL A 118 -10.65 -12.11 18.83
C VAL A 118 -10.52 -11.41 20.19
N THR A 119 -11.65 -11.03 20.81
CA THR A 119 -11.66 -10.38 22.13
C THR A 119 -11.67 -11.43 23.24
N LEU A 120 -10.91 -11.19 24.31
CA LEU A 120 -10.77 -12.07 25.46
C LEU A 120 -11.93 -11.97 26.48
N SER A 121 -13.10 -11.45 26.10
CA SER A 121 -14.21 -11.08 27.00
C SER A 121 -14.89 -12.24 27.76
N GLY A 122 -14.26 -13.41 27.85
CA GLY A 122 -14.69 -14.56 28.66
C GLY A 122 -13.61 -15.21 29.54
N VAL A 123 -12.35 -14.77 29.51
CA VAL A 123 -11.28 -15.44 30.29
C VAL A 123 -10.91 -14.59 31.51
N SER A 124 -11.56 -14.89 32.64
CA SER A 124 -11.20 -14.39 33.97
C SER A 124 -9.70 -14.62 34.23
N ILE A 125 -8.91 -13.54 34.23
CA ILE A 125 -7.51 -13.57 34.66
C ILE A 125 -7.51 -13.75 36.19
N LYS A 126 -7.66 -14.98 36.66
CA LYS A 126 -7.32 -15.30 38.05
C LYS A 126 -5.80 -15.14 38.15
N SER A 127 -5.39 -14.02 38.75
CA SER A 127 -4.03 -13.85 39.27
C SER A 127 -3.72 -15.04 40.19
N SER A 128 -2.83 -15.93 39.74
CA SER A 128 -2.23 -16.91 40.64
C SER A 128 -1.21 -16.15 41.48
N LYS A 129 -1.54 -15.91 42.75
CA LYS A 129 -0.55 -15.51 43.75
C LYS A 129 0.43 -16.66 43.93
N ASN A 130 1.72 -16.37 43.84
CA ASN A 130 2.77 -16.98 44.64
C ASN A 130 3.75 -15.88 45.01
#